data_AF-K1YLR7-F1
#
_entry.id   AF-K1YLR7-F1
#
_cell.length_a   1.000
_cell.length_b   1.000
_cell.length_c   1.000
_cell.angle_alpha   90.00
_cell.angle_beta   90.00
_cell.angle_gamma   90.00
#
_symmetry.space_group_name_H-M   'P 1'
#
loop_
_entity.id
_entity.type
_entity.pdbx_description
1 polymer ?
#
loop_
_entity_poly.entity_id
_entity_poly.type
_entity_poly.pdbx_seq_one_letter_code
_entity_poly.pdbx_strand_id
1 'polypeptide(L)'
;GRAAAIIVFALGSFALPALFALQARLGGLDLNFDAVSAIRRATVAIIPKVFFGTQFNPILDFVYGFGWNSSLIYSALAVCGVAVILRNKIQNYALIPATFALMLIVNYIFLSSTINFSFLIDYERTNYADRALQIAIIFVVPYIGISLAYAREKLENRPKIISFALVVFVSLIVSANTRLAYPRHDQYAISRGFNVSQSDIAAVKYIDSIAEKIGKPYIVLANQSVSAAAVRELGFKKYYGNIFYYPIPTGGALYEQYLKMVNELPLRETAREAMNIVGADKAYFVVNDYWWQSGKIIENAKIEADEWISLENGRIFVFTYDR
;
A
#
# COMPACT_ATOMS: atom_id res chain seq x y z
N GLY A 1 5.81 -38.85 -7.49
CA GLY A 1 6.11 -39.11 -8.92
C GLY A 1 5.96 -37.84 -9.74
N ARG A 2 6.56 -37.76 -10.94
CA ARG A 2 6.51 -36.55 -11.80
C ARG A 2 5.08 -36.09 -12.12
N ALA A 3 4.15 -37.02 -12.35
CA ALA A 3 2.74 -36.71 -12.57
C ALA A 3 2.09 -35.98 -11.38
N ALA A 4 2.34 -36.42 -10.16
CA ALA A 4 1.82 -35.76 -8.96
C ALA A 4 2.36 -34.32 -8.83
N ALA A 5 3.62 -34.09 -9.16
CA ALA A 5 4.20 -32.73 -9.12
C ALA A 5 3.55 -31.79 -10.15
N ILE A 6 3.27 -32.28 -11.37
CA ILE A 6 2.57 -31.52 -12.40
C ILE A 6 1.14 -31.19 -11.95
N ILE A 7 0.43 -32.15 -11.37
CA ILE A 7 -0.94 -31.93 -10.85
C ILE A 7 -0.92 -30.89 -9.73
N VAL A 8 -0.01 -31.01 -8.76
CA VAL A 8 0.12 -30.04 -7.67
C VAL A 8 0.47 -28.65 -8.20
N PHE A 9 1.36 -28.55 -9.20
CA PHE A 9 1.67 -27.28 -9.86
C PHE A 9 0.47 -26.66 -10.56
N ALA A 10 -0.26 -27.45 -11.35
CA ALA A 10 -1.45 -26.98 -12.03
C ALA A 10 -2.50 -26.49 -11.02
N LEU A 11 -2.87 -27.33 -10.04
CA LEU A 11 -3.87 -26.96 -9.02
C LEU A 11 -3.42 -25.74 -8.20
N GLY A 12 -2.17 -25.68 -7.77
CA GLY A 12 -1.62 -24.58 -7.00
C GLY A 12 -1.58 -23.25 -7.77
N SER A 13 -1.32 -23.29 -9.08
CA SER A 13 -1.25 -22.09 -9.93
C SER A 13 -2.61 -21.41 -10.15
N PHE A 14 -3.71 -22.14 -9.96
CA PHE A 14 -5.07 -21.63 -10.15
C PHE A 14 -5.90 -21.57 -8.87
N ALA A 15 -5.33 -21.97 -7.73
CA ALA A 15 -6.04 -22.05 -6.45
C ALA A 15 -6.59 -20.68 -6.01
N LEU A 16 -5.80 -19.60 -6.05
CA LEU A 16 -6.30 -18.29 -5.59
C LEU A 16 -7.35 -17.71 -6.55
N PRO A 17 -7.14 -17.64 -7.89
CA PRO A 17 -8.18 -17.21 -8.80
C PRO A 17 -9.49 -17.99 -8.65
N ALA A 18 -9.41 -19.32 -8.48
CA ALA A 18 -10.60 -20.15 -8.28
C ALA A 18 -11.33 -19.81 -6.97
N LEU A 19 -10.59 -19.59 -5.88
CA LEU A 19 -11.18 -19.18 -4.59
C LEU A 19 -11.83 -17.81 -4.66
N PHE A 20 -11.20 -16.83 -5.31
CA PHE A 20 -11.80 -15.51 -5.51
C PHE A 20 -13.04 -15.56 -6.40
N ALA A 21 -13.02 -16.37 -7.46
CA ALA A 21 -14.19 -16.59 -8.32
C ALA A 21 -15.35 -17.24 -7.57
N LEU A 22 -15.06 -18.24 -6.72
CA LEU A 22 -16.04 -18.86 -5.86
C LEU A 22 -16.61 -17.87 -4.85
N GLN A 23 -15.76 -17.10 -4.18
CA GLN A 23 -16.17 -16.09 -3.20
C GLN A 23 -17.04 -15.00 -3.84
N ALA A 24 -16.65 -14.50 -5.02
CA ALA A 24 -17.42 -13.49 -5.73
C ALA A 24 -18.82 -14.00 -6.10
N ARG A 25 -18.90 -15.25 -6.60
CA ARG A 25 -20.19 -15.90 -6.91
C ARG A 25 -21.06 -16.08 -5.68
N LEU A 26 -20.49 -16.48 -4.55
CA LEU A 26 -21.23 -16.65 -3.29
C LEU A 26 -21.63 -15.30 -2.67
N GLY A 27 -20.83 -14.25 -2.88
CA GLY A 27 -21.06 -12.91 -2.34
C GLY A 27 -21.86 -11.98 -3.25
N GLY A 28 -22.30 -12.43 -4.43
CA GLY A 28 -23.03 -11.59 -5.40
C GLY A 28 -22.19 -10.45 -5.97
N LEU A 29 -20.86 -10.61 -6.06
CA LEU A 29 -19.95 -9.61 -6.62
C LEU A 29 -19.73 -9.86 -8.11
N ASP A 30 -19.79 -8.79 -8.91
CA ASP A 30 -19.52 -8.87 -10.34
C ASP A 30 -18.02 -9.01 -10.62
N LEU A 31 -17.66 -10.05 -11.38
CA LEU A 31 -16.32 -10.25 -11.90
C LEU A 31 -16.28 -9.88 -13.38
N ASN A 32 -15.56 -8.81 -13.71
CA ASN A 32 -15.28 -8.46 -15.11
C ASN A 32 -13.96 -9.08 -15.56
N PHE A 33 -14.05 -9.90 -16.61
CA PHE A 33 -12.92 -10.55 -17.26
C PHE A 33 -12.46 -9.70 -18.45
N ASP A 34 -11.25 -9.14 -18.39
CA ASP A 34 -10.64 -8.45 -19.54
C ASP A 34 -9.27 -9.03 -19.85
N ALA A 35 -9.27 -10.07 -20.70
CA ALA A 35 -8.10 -10.84 -21.11
C ALA A 35 -7.08 -10.03 -21.97
N VAL A 36 -7.50 -8.93 -22.60
CA VAL A 36 -6.61 -8.13 -23.44
C VAL A 36 -5.84 -7.12 -22.61
N SER A 37 -6.53 -6.39 -21.72
CA SER A 37 -5.86 -5.47 -20.80
C SER A 37 -5.03 -6.23 -19.76
N ALA A 38 -5.44 -7.45 -19.42
CA ALA A 38 -4.69 -8.47 -18.68
C ALA A 38 -3.26 -8.70 -19.20
N ILE A 39 -3.12 -9.09 -20.47
CA ILE A 39 -1.82 -9.42 -21.07
C ILE A 39 -0.93 -8.17 -21.12
N ARG A 40 -1.51 -7.02 -21.48
CA ARG A 40 -0.79 -5.74 -21.51
C ARG A 40 -0.28 -5.35 -20.11
N ARG A 41 -1.11 -5.47 -19.07
CA ARG A 41 -0.71 -5.23 -17.67
C ARG A 41 0.38 -6.19 -17.21
N ALA A 42 0.24 -7.49 -17.52
CA ALA A 42 1.24 -8.50 -17.17
C ALA A 42 2.61 -8.22 -17.83
N THR A 43 2.61 -7.79 -19.10
CA THR A 43 3.86 -7.52 -19.82
C THR A 43 4.57 -6.29 -19.26
N VAL A 44 3.83 -5.24 -18.89
CA VAL A 44 4.40 -4.04 -18.25
C VAL A 44 4.88 -4.33 -16.82
N ALA A 45 4.22 -5.24 -16.10
CA ALA A 45 4.58 -5.60 -14.74
C ALA A 45 5.87 -6.44 -14.65
N ILE A 46 6.17 -7.24 -15.68
CA ILE A 46 7.33 -8.15 -15.69
C ILE A 46 8.61 -7.45 -16.14
N ILE A 47 8.54 -6.35 -16.90
CA ILE A 47 9.72 -5.60 -17.31
C ILE A 47 10.26 -4.83 -16.10
N PRO A 48 11.45 -5.18 -15.58
CA PRO A 48 12.00 -4.47 -14.45
C PRO A 48 12.34 -3.04 -14.85
N LYS A 49 11.77 -2.07 -14.15
CA LYS A 49 12.12 -0.66 -14.33
C LYS A 49 13.31 -0.36 -13.45
N VAL A 50 14.47 -0.12 -14.07
CA VAL A 50 15.61 0.46 -13.37
C VAL A 50 15.31 1.93 -13.15
N PHE A 51 15.38 2.38 -11.91
CA PHE A 51 15.08 3.77 -11.57
C PHE A 51 16.26 4.40 -10.85
N PHE A 52 16.64 5.59 -11.30
CA PHE A 52 17.66 6.43 -10.70
C PHE A 52 17.07 7.82 -10.47
N GLY A 53 17.14 8.29 -9.24
CA GLY A 53 16.69 9.62 -8.83
C GLY A 53 17.57 10.13 -7.70
N THR A 54 18.01 11.38 -7.81
CA THR A 54 18.90 12.03 -6.84
C THR A 54 18.19 13.23 -6.21
N GLN A 55 18.42 13.42 -4.92
CA GLN A 55 18.08 14.65 -4.19
C GLN A 55 19.35 15.30 -3.64
N PHE A 56 20.50 14.98 -4.24
CA PHE A 56 21.84 15.41 -3.82
C PHE A 56 22.15 15.07 -2.35
N ASN A 57 21.60 13.96 -1.84
CA ASN A 57 21.90 13.45 -0.50
C ASN A 57 22.47 12.04 -0.64
N PRO A 58 23.80 11.86 -0.69
CA PRO A 58 24.42 10.58 -1.06
C PRO A 58 23.95 9.37 -0.24
N ILE A 59 23.60 9.58 1.03
CA ILE A 59 23.09 8.52 1.91
C ILE A 59 21.67 8.13 1.50
N LEU A 60 20.77 9.12 1.34
CA LEU A 60 19.39 8.85 0.94
C LEU A 60 19.31 8.39 -0.52
N ASP A 61 20.09 8.99 -1.41
CA ASP A 61 20.23 8.59 -2.81
C ASP A 61 20.62 7.10 -2.91
N PHE A 62 21.56 6.63 -2.08
CA PHE A 62 21.90 5.20 -2.00
C PHE A 62 20.73 4.36 -1.48
N VAL A 63 20.10 4.77 -0.38
CA VAL A 63 18.98 4.02 0.23
C VAL A 63 17.80 3.89 -0.75
N TYR A 64 17.38 4.98 -1.38
CA TYR A 64 16.26 4.99 -2.32
C TYR A 64 16.64 4.35 -3.64
N GLY A 65 17.85 4.57 -4.13
CA GLY A 65 18.42 3.87 -5.28
C GLY A 65 18.38 2.35 -5.10
N PHE A 66 18.84 1.86 -3.95
CA PHE A 66 18.71 0.45 -3.59
C PHE A 66 17.24 0.03 -3.51
N GLY A 67 16.39 0.79 -2.82
CA GLY A 67 14.97 0.47 -2.62
C GLY A 67 14.21 0.28 -3.93
N TRP A 68 14.35 1.22 -4.86
CA TRP A 68 13.71 1.15 -6.17
C TRP A 68 14.16 -0.03 -7.03
N ASN A 69 15.40 -0.50 -6.83
CA ASN A 69 16.00 -1.59 -7.59
C ASN A 69 16.09 -2.90 -6.78
N SER A 70 15.50 -2.95 -5.59
CA SER A 70 15.64 -4.09 -4.67
C SER A 70 15.07 -5.38 -5.24
N SER A 71 13.94 -5.31 -5.93
CA SER A 71 13.31 -6.46 -6.61
C SER A 71 14.23 -7.09 -7.66
N LEU A 72 14.94 -6.27 -8.43
CA LEU A 72 15.94 -6.71 -9.41
C LEU A 72 17.13 -7.41 -8.74
N ILE A 73 17.66 -6.80 -7.68
CA ILE A 73 18.81 -7.34 -6.94
C ILE A 73 18.45 -8.70 -6.34
N TYR A 74 17.30 -8.81 -5.68
CA TYR A 74 16.82 -10.07 -5.09
C TYR A 74 16.55 -11.14 -6.15
N SER A 75 15.97 -10.76 -7.30
CA SER A 75 15.74 -11.68 -8.41
C SER A 75 17.06 -12.19 -8.99
N ALA A 76 18.05 -11.32 -9.20
CA ALA A 76 19.37 -11.73 -9.67
C ALA A 76 20.07 -12.69 -8.70
N LEU A 77 20.05 -12.38 -7.39
CA LEU A 77 20.60 -13.26 -6.37
C LEU A 77 19.87 -14.61 -6.31
N ALA A 78 18.54 -14.63 -6.46
CA ALA A 78 17.78 -15.87 -6.50
C ALA A 78 18.15 -16.72 -7.74
N VAL A 79 18.26 -16.10 -8.92
CA VAL A 79 18.67 -16.78 -10.16
C VAL A 79 20.09 -17.37 -10.02
N CYS A 80 21.03 -16.62 -9.45
CA CYS A 80 22.36 -17.13 -9.15
C CYS A 80 22.31 -18.37 -8.24
N GLY A 81 21.40 -18.40 -7.25
CA GLY A 81 21.29 -19.48 -6.28
C GLY A 81 20.75 -20.75 -6.93
N VAL A 82 19.74 -20.59 -7.78
CA VAL A 82 19.23 -21.67 -8.63
C VAL A 82 20.32 -22.18 -9.58
N ALA A 83 21.10 -21.29 -10.22
CA ALA A 83 22.19 -21.68 -11.09
C ALA A 83 23.28 -22.48 -10.35
N VAL A 84 23.60 -22.11 -9.10
CA VAL A 84 24.52 -22.86 -8.23
C VAL A 84 23.98 -24.26 -7.91
N ILE A 85 22.70 -24.39 -7.57
CA ILE A 85 22.03 -25.68 -7.34
C ILE A 85 22.15 -26.58 -8.58
N LEU A 86 21.80 -26.04 -9.75
CA LEU A 86 21.79 -26.79 -11.00
C LEU A 86 23.19 -27.22 -11.42
N ARG A 87 24.17 -26.31 -11.33
CA ARG A 87 25.57 -26.58 -11.70
C ARG A 87 26.23 -27.61 -10.78
N ASN A 88 25.97 -27.54 -9.49
CA ASN A 88 26.57 -28.44 -8.49
C ASN A 88 25.74 -29.70 -8.22
N LYS A 89 24.63 -29.91 -8.95
CA LYS A 89 23.72 -31.05 -8.82
C LYS A 89 23.25 -31.26 -7.36
N ILE A 90 22.99 -30.16 -6.66
CA ILE A 90 22.39 -30.21 -5.31
C ILE A 90 21.02 -30.90 -5.42
N GLN A 91 20.63 -31.64 -4.37
CA GLN A 91 19.45 -32.51 -4.38
C GLN A 91 18.19 -31.78 -4.86
N ASN A 92 17.40 -32.45 -5.71
CA ASN A 92 16.26 -31.85 -6.44
C ASN A 92 15.19 -31.20 -5.55
N TYR A 93 15.07 -31.59 -4.27
CA TYR A 93 14.13 -30.95 -3.34
C TYR A 93 14.48 -29.47 -3.08
N ALA A 94 15.73 -29.07 -3.33
CA ALA A 94 16.16 -27.68 -3.23
C ALA A 94 15.39 -26.75 -4.20
N LEU A 95 14.75 -27.29 -5.25
CA LEU A 95 13.94 -26.54 -6.22
C LEU A 95 12.45 -26.44 -5.84
N ILE A 96 12.00 -27.10 -4.77
CA ILE A 96 10.59 -27.05 -4.33
C ILE A 96 10.15 -25.60 -4.07
N PRO A 97 10.90 -24.75 -3.33
CA PRO A 97 10.51 -23.36 -3.11
C PRO A 97 10.36 -22.56 -4.42
N ALA A 98 11.15 -22.87 -5.47
CA ALA A 98 11.07 -22.16 -6.75
C ALA A 98 9.77 -22.53 -7.48
N THR A 99 9.32 -23.77 -7.29
CA THR A 99 8.05 -24.25 -7.83
C THR A 99 6.88 -23.51 -7.17
N PHE A 100 6.91 -23.29 -5.85
CA PHE A 100 5.91 -22.49 -5.13
C PHE A 100 5.94 -21.00 -5.54
N ALA A 101 7.13 -20.41 -5.65
CA ALA A 101 7.26 -19.04 -6.14
C ALA A 101 6.66 -18.90 -7.55
N LEU A 102 6.91 -19.87 -8.44
CA LEU A 102 6.34 -19.89 -9.78
C LEU A 102 4.81 -20.03 -9.76
N MET A 103 4.25 -20.92 -8.92
CA MET A 103 2.79 -21.00 -8.73
C MET A 103 2.21 -19.65 -8.32
N LEU A 104 2.83 -18.95 -7.37
CA LEU A 104 2.36 -17.65 -6.89
C LEU A 104 2.49 -16.54 -7.94
N ILE A 105 3.53 -16.57 -8.78
CA ILE A 105 3.67 -15.65 -9.93
C ILE A 105 2.54 -15.91 -10.94
N VAL A 106 2.19 -17.17 -11.20
CA VAL A 106 1.05 -17.50 -12.06
C VAL A 106 -0.26 -16.99 -11.44
N ASN A 107 -0.47 -17.20 -10.13
CA ASN A 107 -1.62 -16.64 -9.42
C ASN A 107 -1.66 -15.10 -9.53
N TYR A 108 -0.52 -14.41 -9.34
CA TYR A 108 -0.41 -12.96 -9.49
C TYR A 108 -0.85 -12.49 -10.89
N ILE A 109 -0.33 -13.14 -11.94
CA ILE A 109 -0.69 -12.83 -13.31
C ILE A 109 -2.20 -12.98 -13.47
N PHE A 110 -2.77 -14.13 -13.11
CA PHE A 110 -4.22 -14.34 -13.24
C PHE A 110 -5.06 -13.35 -12.43
N LEU A 111 -4.71 -13.07 -11.17
CA LEU A 111 -5.47 -12.16 -10.32
C LEU A 111 -5.42 -10.71 -10.85
N SER A 112 -4.22 -10.21 -11.18
CA SER A 112 -4.02 -8.84 -11.70
C SER A 112 -4.63 -8.62 -13.09
N SER A 113 -4.81 -9.72 -13.83
CA SER A 113 -5.27 -9.69 -15.21
C SER A 113 -6.78 -9.91 -15.32
N THR A 114 -7.32 -10.81 -14.50
CA THR A 114 -8.64 -11.44 -14.72
C THR A 114 -9.70 -10.96 -13.75
N ILE A 115 -9.31 -10.46 -12.57
CA ILE A 115 -10.23 -10.08 -11.50
C ILE A 115 -10.14 -8.57 -11.27
N ASN A 116 -11.27 -7.88 -11.46
CA ASN A 116 -11.42 -6.48 -11.12
C ASN A 116 -12.30 -6.34 -9.88
N PHE A 117 -11.72 -5.85 -8.78
CA PHE A 117 -12.44 -5.56 -7.54
C PHE A 117 -13.07 -4.17 -7.62
N SER A 118 -14.12 -4.02 -8.43
CA SER A 118 -14.77 -2.72 -8.69
C SER A 118 -15.29 -2.01 -7.42
N PHE A 119 -15.62 -2.78 -6.38
CA PHE A 119 -16.04 -2.28 -5.06
C PHE A 119 -14.92 -1.62 -4.25
N LEU A 120 -13.65 -1.80 -4.64
CA LEU A 120 -12.51 -1.10 -4.05
C LEU A 120 -12.15 0.11 -4.88
N ILE A 121 -11.60 1.12 -4.20
CA ILE A 121 -10.97 2.28 -4.84
C ILE A 121 -9.81 1.84 -5.74
N ASP A 122 -9.62 2.56 -6.85
CA ASP A 122 -8.79 2.12 -7.98
C ASP A 122 -7.37 1.69 -7.57
N TYR A 123 -6.73 2.42 -6.66
CA TYR A 123 -5.36 2.14 -6.23
C TYR A 123 -5.23 0.92 -5.30
N GLU A 124 -6.33 0.38 -4.78
CA GLU A 124 -6.31 -0.80 -3.91
C GLU A 124 -6.67 -2.09 -4.62
N ARG A 125 -7.18 -2.01 -5.86
CA ARG A 125 -7.66 -3.17 -6.62
C ARG A 125 -6.57 -4.21 -6.89
N THR A 126 -5.31 -3.79 -7.02
CA THR A 126 -4.19 -4.71 -7.27
C THR A 126 -3.58 -5.28 -5.99
N ASN A 127 -3.91 -4.74 -4.81
CA ASN A 127 -3.25 -5.10 -3.54
C ASN A 127 -3.31 -6.61 -3.26
N TYR A 128 -4.42 -7.28 -3.59
CA TYR A 128 -4.55 -8.73 -3.41
C TYR A 128 -3.64 -9.53 -4.33
N ALA A 129 -3.54 -9.13 -5.60
CA ALA A 129 -2.61 -9.73 -6.54
C ALA A 129 -1.16 -9.47 -6.10
N ASP A 130 -0.82 -8.22 -5.76
CA ASP A 130 0.53 -7.81 -5.38
C ASP A 130 1.05 -8.58 -4.16
N ARG A 131 0.17 -8.96 -3.21
CA ARG A 131 0.52 -9.84 -2.08
C ARG A 131 0.99 -11.22 -2.51
N ALA A 132 0.43 -11.80 -3.58
CA ALA A 132 0.91 -13.09 -4.09
C ALA A 132 2.37 -12.99 -4.56
N LEU A 133 2.73 -11.88 -5.21
CA LEU A 133 4.12 -11.59 -5.60
C LEU A 133 5.02 -11.37 -4.38
N GLN A 134 4.55 -10.66 -3.35
CA GLN A 134 5.30 -10.49 -2.10
C GLN A 134 5.58 -11.84 -1.40
N ILE A 135 4.59 -12.74 -1.37
CA ILE A 135 4.78 -14.09 -0.79
C ILE A 135 5.72 -14.91 -1.68
N ALA A 136 5.67 -14.77 -3.01
CA ALA A 136 6.60 -15.44 -3.92
C ALA A 136 8.06 -15.08 -3.61
N ILE A 137 8.32 -13.83 -3.20
CA ILE A 137 9.66 -13.39 -2.78
C ILE A 137 10.16 -14.19 -1.58
N ILE A 138 9.29 -14.50 -0.61
CA ILE A 138 9.66 -15.31 0.58
C ILE A 138 10.17 -16.69 0.16
N PHE A 139 9.51 -17.32 -0.82
CA PHE A 139 9.90 -18.63 -1.33
C PHE A 139 11.22 -18.62 -2.11
N VAL A 140 11.71 -17.47 -2.58
CA VAL A 140 13.03 -17.37 -3.23
C VAL A 140 14.17 -16.99 -2.28
N VAL A 141 13.88 -16.60 -1.03
CA VAL A 141 14.89 -16.27 -0.01
C VAL A 141 15.95 -17.38 0.18
N PRO A 142 15.61 -18.68 0.22
CA PRO A 142 16.63 -19.73 0.33
C PRO A 142 17.69 -19.67 -0.78
N TYR A 143 17.31 -19.30 -2.00
CA TYR A 143 18.24 -19.18 -3.13
C TYR A 143 19.18 -17.99 -2.99
N ILE A 144 18.68 -16.88 -2.43
CA ILE A 144 19.52 -15.74 -2.07
C ILE A 144 20.58 -16.19 -1.05
N GLY A 145 20.19 -16.96 -0.04
CA GLY A 145 21.11 -17.54 0.94
C GLY A 145 22.19 -18.43 0.30
N ILE A 146 21.81 -19.30 -0.64
CA ILE A 146 22.74 -20.15 -1.40
C ILE A 146 23.73 -19.32 -2.21
N SER A 147 23.27 -18.26 -2.89
CA SER A 147 24.15 -17.32 -3.61
C SER A 147 25.17 -16.65 -2.71
N LEU A 148 24.73 -16.15 -1.55
CA LEU A 148 25.62 -15.49 -0.59
C LEU A 148 26.63 -16.47 0.02
N ALA A 149 26.20 -17.70 0.35
CA ALA A 149 27.08 -18.75 0.84
C ALA A 149 28.14 -19.13 -0.20
N TYR A 150 27.74 -19.30 -1.46
CA TYR A 150 28.64 -19.58 -2.56
C TYR A 150 29.63 -18.43 -2.81
N ALA A 151 29.16 -17.17 -2.76
CA ALA A 151 30.02 -16.01 -2.87
C ALA A 151 31.06 -15.96 -1.74
N ARG A 152 30.66 -16.27 -0.50
CA ARG A 152 31.57 -16.36 0.65
C ARG A 152 32.65 -17.43 0.44
N GLU A 153 32.28 -18.64 0.00
CA GLU A 153 33.24 -19.72 -0.29
C GLU A 153 34.31 -19.25 -1.30
N LYS A 154 33.91 -18.51 -2.35
CA LYS A 154 34.85 -17.96 -3.35
C LYS A 154 35.71 -16.82 -2.84
N LEU A 155 35.38 -16.23 -1.69
CA LEU A 155 36.16 -15.16 -1.06
C LEU A 155 37.21 -15.67 -0.07
N GLU A 156 37.15 -16.93 0.36
CA GLU A 156 38.11 -17.50 1.31
C GLU A 156 39.56 -17.43 0.78
N ASN A 157 39.73 -17.53 -0.54
CA ASN A 157 41.03 -17.48 -1.21
C ASN A 157 41.39 -16.07 -1.75
N ARG A 158 40.68 -15.03 -1.32
CA ARG A 158 40.86 -13.65 -1.82
C ARG A 158 41.48 -12.74 -0.74
N PRO A 159 42.10 -11.61 -1.13
CA PRO A 159 42.62 -10.64 -0.18
C PRO A 159 41.55 -10.20 0.83
N LYS A 160 41.90 -10.10 2.12
CA LYS A 160 40.98 -9.73 3.22
C LYS A 160 40.22 -8.43 2.97
N ILE A 161 40.81 -7.49 2.20
CA ILE A 161 40.16 -6.23 1.83
C ILE A 161 38.88 -6.44 1.00
N ILE A 162 38.83 -7.47 0.14
CA ILE A 162 37.63 -7.77 -0.66
C ILE A 162 36.53 -8.30 0.24
N SER A 163 36.86 -9.21 1.16
CA SER A 163 35.91 -9.73 2.14
C SER A 163 35.38 -8.63 3.06
N PHE A 164 36.26 -7.72 3.52
CA PHE A 164 35.86 -6.55 4.29
C PHE A 164 34.92 -5.63 3.51
N ALA A 165 35.26 -5.31 2.24
CA ALA A 165 34.42 -4.49 1.38
C ALA A 165 33.03 -5.11 1.16
N LEU A 166 32.95 -6.44 0.97
CA LEU A 166 31.66 -7.12 0.85
C LEU A 166 30.84 -7.02 2.14
N VAL A 167 31.45 -7.25 3.31
CA VAL A 167 30.75 -7.14 4.60
C VAL A 167 30.19 -5.73 4.81
N VAL A 168 30.98 -4.70 4.50
CA VAL A 168 30.53 -3.31 4.55
C VAL A 168 29.36 -3.09 3.58
N PHE A 169 29.48 -3.55 2.33
CA PHE A 169 28.43 -3.41 1.33
C PHE A 169 27.12 -4.10 1.74
N VAL A 170 27.19 -5.33 2.25
CA VAL A 170 26.02 -6.06 2.77
C VAL A 170 25.41 -5.32 3.97
N SER A 171 26.24 -4.80 4.88
CA SER A 171 25.77 -4.03 6.03
C SER A 171 25.04 -2.75 5.62
N LEU A 172 25.51 -2.06 4.57
CA LEU A 172 24.83 -0.91 3.99
C LEU A 172 23.47 -1.29 3.38
N ILE A 173 23.40 -2.42 2.65
CA ILE A 173 22.14 -2.93 2.10
C ILE A 173 21.13 -3.29 3.21
N VAL A 174 21.58 -3.96 4.27
CA VAL A 174 20.72 -4.31 5.42
C VAL A 174 20.22 -3.04 6.12
N SER A 175 21.08 -2.05 6.30
CA SER A 175 20.72 -0.76 6.87
C SER A 175 19.72 0.00 5.99
N ALA A 176 19.91 0.00 4.67
CA ALA A 176 18.98 0.60 3.72
C ALA A 176 17.60 -0.08 3.75
N ASN A 177 17.56 -1.42 3.74
CA ASN A 177 16.30 -2.17 3.90
C ASN A 177 15.58 -1.81 5.20
N THR A 178 16.33 -1.78 6.31
CA THR A 178 15.78 -1.42 7.61
C THR A 178 15.16 -0.04 7.55
N ARG A 179 15.87 0.97 7.05
CA ARG A 179 15.35 2.33 6.87
C ARG A 179 14.06 2.36 6.01
N LEU A 180 14.05 1.64 4.89
CA LEU A 180 12.90 1.59 3.97
C LEU A 180 11.68 0.89 4.57
N ALA A 181 11.87 -0.03 5.51
CA ALA A 181 10.79 -0.76 6.18
C ALA A 181 10.03 0.08 7.22
N TYR A 182 10.61 1.17 7.72
CA TYR A 182 9.95 2.06 8.68
C TYR A 182 9.25 3.25 8.01
N PRO A 183 8.26 3.87 8.69
CA PRO A 183 7.71 5.15 8.29
C PRO A 183 8.82 6.20 8.15
N ARG A 184 8.72 6.99 7.08
CA ARG A 184 9.70 7.99 6.67
C ARG A 184 9.01 9.33 6.45
N HIS A 185 9.69 10.38 6.87
CA HIS A 185 9.40 11.76 6.53
C HIS A 185 10.74 12.38 6.14
N ASP A 186 11.06 12.28 4.85
CA ASP A 186 12.30 12.81 4.27
C ASP A 186 12.05 13.35 2.86
N GLN A 187 13.10 13.83 2.19
CA GLN A 187 13.03 14.47 0.87
C GLN A 187 12.46 13.57 -0.23
N TYR A 188 12.42 12.25 -0.02
CA TYR A 188 11.96 11.29 -1.00
C TYR A 188 10.56 10.74 -0.70
N ALA A 189 10.20 10.60 0.58
CA ALA A 189 8.89 10.05 0.95
C ALA A 189 8.35 10.61 2.27
N ILE A 190 7.02 10.81 2.27
CA ILE A 190 6.21 11.01 3.47
C ILE A 190 5.26 9.82 3.57
N SER A 191 5.47 9.00 4.60
CA SER A 191 4.63 7.82 4.86
C SER A 191 3.27 8.24 5.38
N ARG A 192 2.20 7.52 4.99
CA ARG A 192 0.80 7.87 5.33
C ARG A 192 0.18 6.97 6.41
N GLY A 193 0.94 5.99 6.92
CA GLY A 193 0.50 5.01 7.90
C GLY A 193 0.70 5.47 9.34
N PHE A 194 0.03 6.55 9.74
CA PHE A 194 0.02 7.00 11.12
C PHE A 194 -1.09 6.31 11.89
N ASN A 195 -0.76 5.77 13.06
CA ASN A 195 -1.76 5.27 14.00
C ASN A 195 -2.64 6.42 14.50
N VAL A 196 -3.82 6.07 15.01
CA VAL A 196 -4.70 7.03 15.70
C VAL A 196 -3.91 7.77 16.79
N SER A 197 -3.89 9.09 16.68
CA SER A 197 -3.15 10.02 17.53
C SER A 197 -4.07 10.80 18.47
N GLN A 198 -3.48 11.51 19.43
CA GLN A 198 -4.23 12.42 20.31
C GLN A 198 -4.93 13.54 19.53
N SER A 199 -4.32 14.02 18.44
CA SER A 199 -4.92 15.01 17.54
C SER A 199 -6.18 14.49 16.85
N ASP A 200 -6.20 13.22 16.44
CA ASP A 200 -7.39 12.63 15.83
C ASP A 200 -8.55 12.57 16.83
N ILE A 201 -8.25 12.20 18.09
CA ILE A 201 -9.23 12.21 19.20
C ILE A 201 -9.75 13.61 19.47
N ALA A 202 -8.84 14.59 19.54
CA ALA A 202 -9.19 15.98 19.84
C ALA A 202 -10.13 16.55 18.76
N ALA A 203 -9.85 16.29 17.48
CA ALA A 203 -10.70 16.72 16.38
C ALA A 203 -12.08 16.05 16.43
N VAL A 204 -12.16 14.74 16.69
CA VAL A 204 -13.44 14.03 16.85
C VAL A 204 -14.27 14.62 17.98
N LYS A 205 -13.68 14.79 19.16
CA LYS A 205 -14.38 15.37 20.33
C LYS A 205 -14.80 16.81 20.08
N TYR A 206 -13.93 17.59 19.44
CA TYR A 206 -14.23 18.97 19.04
C TYR A 206 -15.45 19.00 18.12
N ILE A 207 -15.42 18.29 17.00
CA ILE A 207 -16.53 18.23 16.03
C ILE A 207 -17.82 17.80 16.70
N ASP A 208 -17.79 16.73 17.49
CA ASP A 208 -18.99 16.21 18.15
C ASP A 208 -19.60 17.22 19.14
N SER A 209 -18.75 17.87 19.95
CA SER A 209 -19.20 18.87 20.93
C SER A 209 -19.87 20.09 20.31
N ILE A 210 -19.49 20.48 19.09
CA ILE A 210 -20.07 21.64 18.40
C ILE A 210 -21.31 21.21 17.65
N ALA A 211 -21.27 20.04 17.01
CA ALA A 211 -22.42 19.48 16.32
C ALA A 211 -23.60 19.23 17.27
N GLU A 212 -23.33 18.77 18.49
CA GLU A 212 -24.36 18.62 19.53
C GLU A 212 -25.00 19.95 19.93
N LYS A 213 -24.21 21.04 20.00
CA LYS A 213 -24.73 22.38 20.31
C LYS A 213 -25.58 22.95 19.18
N ILE A 214 -25.19 22.72 17.94
CA ILE A 214 -25.89 23.25 16.76
C ILE A 214 -27.16 22.44 16.44
N GLY A 215 -27.13 21.12 16.69
CA GLY A 215 -28.27 20.22 16.46
C GLY A 215 -28.60 19.97 14.98
N LYS A 216 -27.71 20.32 14.04
CA LYS A 216 -27.90 20.10 12.60
C LYS A 216 -27.31 18.76 12.13
N PRO A 217 -27.91 18.10 11.14
CA PRO A 217 -27.30 16.96 10.45
C PRO A 217 -25.94 17.33 9.85
N TYR A 218 -24.91 16.56 10.19
CA TYR A 218 -23.55 16.76 9.68
C TYR A 218 -22.88 15.48 9.19
N ILE A 219 -21.87 15.64 8.35
CA ILE A 219 -20.90 14.61 7.98
C ILE A 219 -19.48 15.09 8.26
N VAL A 220 -18.55 14.16 8.29
CA VAL A 220 -17.13 14.44 8.36
C VAL A 220 -16.46 13.83 7.13
N LEU A 221 -15.48 14.53 6.56
CA LEU A 221 -14.61 14.12 5.47
C LEU A 221 -13.19 14.10 6.03
N ALA A 222 -12.69 12.91 6.34
CA ALA A 222 -11.41 12.73 7.02
C ALA A 222 -10.69 11.45 6.54
N ASN A 223 -9.43 11.32 6.93
CA ASN A 223 -8.67 10.09 6.68
C ASN A 223 -9.08 8.93 7.60
N GLN A 224 -8.46 7.78 7.37
CA GLN A 224 -8.75 6.54 8.08
C GLN A 224 -8.51 6.65 9.59
N SER A 225 -7.48 7.38 10.03
CA SER A 225 -7.11 7.48 11.45
C SER A 225 -8.12 8.32 12.23
N VAL A 226 -8.61 9.42 11.65
CA VAL A 226 -9.69 10.23 12.23
C VAL A 226 -11.01 9.45 12.26
N SER A 227 -11.35 8.73 11.19
CA SER A 227 -12.54 7.86 11.18
C SER A 227 -12.48 6.74 12.23
N ALA A 228 -11.30 6.12 12.40
CA ALA A 228 -11.08 5.11 13.44
C ALA A 228 -11.20 5.72 14.86
N ALA A 229 -10.69 6.95 15.05
CA ALA A 229 -10.89 7.69 16.30
C ALA A 229 -12.38 7.95 16.57
N ALA A 230 -13.17 8.30 15.54
CA ALA A 230 -14.61 8.53 15.69
C ALA A 230 -15.35 7.27 16.18
N VAL A 231 -15.08 6.11 15.59
CA VAL A 231 -15.66 4.84 16.05
C VAL A 231 -15.23 4.51 17.47
N ARG A 232 -13.97 4.76 17.83
CA ARG A 232 -13.47 4.47 19.18
C ARG A 232 -14.08 5.37 20.26
N GLU A 233 -14.17 6.67 19.99
CA GLU A 233 -14.61 7.65 21.00
C GLU A 233 -16.14 7.80 21.04
N LEU A 234 -16.82 7.66 19.90
CA LEU A 234 -18.25 7.92 19.76
C LEU A 234 -19.07 6.66 19.44
N GLY A 235 -18.40 5.54 19.18
CA GLY A 235 -19.06 4.33 18.70
C GLY A 235 -19.70 4.53 17.33
N PHE A 236 -20.71 3.71 17.05
CA PHE A 236 -21.50 3.75 15.83
C PHE A 236 -22.66 4.75 15.94
N LYS A 237 -22.36 5.98 16.40
CA LYS A 237 -23.32 7.01 16.84
C LYS A 237 -24.44 7.32 15.82
N LYS A 238 -24.10 7.41 14.52
CA LYS A 238 -25.03 7.90 13.50
C LYS A 238 -24.80 7.28 12.12
N TYR A 239 -25.90 7.00 11.43
CA TYR A 239 -25.92 6.61 10.02
C TYR A 239 -26.97 7.41 9.25
N TYR A 240 -26.69 7.63 7.96
CA TYR A 240 -27.66 8.11 6.98
C TYR A 240 -27.96 6.97 6.02
N GLY A 241 -29.03 6.21 6.30
CA GLY A 241 -29.26 4.92 5.66
C GLY A 241 -28.12 3.95 6.01
N ASN A 242 -27.38 3.51 5.00
CA ASN A 242 -26.22 2.61 5.18
C ASN A 242 -24.87 3.36 5.23
N ILE A 243 -24.89 4.69 5.24
CA ILE A 243 -23.67 5.51 5.19
C ILE A 243 -23.35 6.00 6.61
N PHE A 244 -22.21 5.59 7.14
CA PHE A 244 -21.68 6.14 8.38
C PHE A 244 -21.26 7.59 8.16
N TYR A 245 -21.55 8.48 9.11
CA TYR A 245 -21.31 9.92 8.98
C TYR A 245 -19.82 10.33 8.96
N TYR A 246 -18.92 9.41 9.31
CA TYR A 246 -17.49 9.47 9.01
C TYR A 246 -17.16 8.51 7.86
N PRO A 247 -16.16 8.82 7.02
CA PRO A 247 -15.87 8.01 5.85
C PRO A 247 -15.27 6.68 6.29
N ILE A 248 -15.86 5.59 5.79
CA ILE A 248 -15.28 4.25 5.92
C ILE A 248 -14.22 4.11 4.81
N PRO A 249 -12.97 3.72 5.15
CA PRO A 249 -11.92 3.55 4.16
C PRO A 249 -12.31 2.56 3.04
N THR A 250 -11.56 2.60 1.94
CA THR A 250 -11.54 1.55 0.89
C THR A 250 -12.82 1.36 0.07
N GLY A 251 -13.75 2.33 0.02
CA GLY A 251 -14.90 2.29 -0.91
C GLY A 251 -16.17 3.03 -0.50
N GLY A 252 -16.19 3.74 0.64
CA GLY A 252 -17.36 4.53 1.04
C GLY A 252 -17.52 5.80 0.21
N ALA A 253 -18.75 6.17 -0.14
CA ALA A 253 -19.05 7.37 -0.95
C ALA A 253 -18.47 8.67 -0.34
N LEU A 254 -18.46 8.80 1.00
CA LEU A 254 -17.85 9.94 1.67
C LEU A 254 -16.30 9.91 1.61
N TYR A 255 -15.69 8.73 1.54
CA TYR A 255 -14.24 8.61 1.44
C TYR A 255 -13.75 9.06 0.05
N GLU A 256 -14.51 8.78 -1.00
CA GLU A 256 -14.21 9.31 -2.35
C GLU A 256 -14.23 10.84 -2.36
N GLN A 257 -15.21 11.47 -1.70
CA GLN A 257 -15.27 12.93 -1.59
C GLN A 257 -14.09 13.49 -0.79
N TYR A 258 -13.71 12.83 0.31
CA TYR A 258 -12.48 13.18 1.03
C TYR A 258 -11.25 13.10 0.11
N LEU A 259 -11.12 12.03 -0.69
CA LEU A 259 -10.01 11.87 -1.63
C LEU A 259 -9.98 12.97 -2.70
N LYS A 260 -11.12 13.42 -3.22
CA LYS A 260 -11.18 14.57 -4.13
C LYS A 260 -10.63 15.83 -3.46
N MET A 261 -11.05 16.11 -2.22
CA MET A 261 -10.60 17.31 -1.50
C MET A 261 -9.09 17.32 -1.22
N VAL A 262 -8.47 16.16 -0.97
CA VAL A 262 -7.02 16.09 -0.65
C VAL A 262 -6.11 15.82 -1.85
N ASN A 263 -6.61 15.21 -2.94
CA ASN A 263 -5.78 14.88 -4.11
C ASN A 263 -5.94 15.89 -5.25
N GLU A 264 -7.09 16.55 -5.36
CA GLU A 264 -7.37 17.54 -6.41
C GLU A 264 -7.33 18.94 -5.80
N LEU A 265 -8.44 19.38 -5.19
CA LEU A 265 -8.58 20.69 -4.58
C LEU A 265 -9.73 20.68 -3.54
N PRO A 266 -9.58 21.30 -2.36
CA PRO A 266 -10.60 21.29 -1.32
C PRO A 266 -11.72 22.32 -1.58
N LEU A 267 -12.43 22.17 -2.70
CA LEU A 267 -13.49 23.08 -3.13
C LEU A 267 -14.74 22.96 -2.25
N ARG A 268 -15.43 24.09 -2.03
CA ARG A 268 -16.75 24.13 -1.37
C ARG A 268 -17.77 23.23 -2.05
N GLU A 269 -17.74 23.17 -3.39
CA GLU A 269 -18.65 22.33 -4.17
C GLU A 269 -18.49 20.84 -3.85
N THR A 270 -17.26 20.36 -3.60
CA THR A 270 -17.02 18.97 -3.18
C THR A 270 -17.62 18.67 -1.81
N ALA A 271 -17.54 19.62 -0.87
CA ALA A 271 -18.19 19.48 0.44
C ALA A 271 -19.73 19.45 0.30
N ARG A 272 -20.30 20.26 -0.60
CA ARG A 272 -21.74 20.26 -0.92
C ARG A 272 -22.20 18.97 -1.58
N GLU A 273 -21.44 18.45 -2.54
CA GLU A 273 -21.67 17.13 -3.13
C GLU A 273 -21.74 16.06 -2.03
N ALA A 274 -20.78 16.05 -1.10
CA ALA A 274 -20.76 15.11 0.00
C ALA A 274 -21.98 15.24 0.92
N MET A 275 -22.39 16.47 1.25
CA MET A 275 -23.60 16.73 2.04
C MET A 275 -24.86 16.23 1.32
N ASN A 276 -24.93 16.37 0.00
CA ASN A 276 -26.07 15.93 -0.81
C ASN A 276 -26.22 14.40 -0.85
N ILE A 277 -25.13 13.64 -0.74
CA ILE A 277 -25.17 12.17 -0.68
C ILE A 277 -26.08 11.68 0.46
N VAL A 278 -26.09 12.40 1.58
CA VAL A 278 -26.79 11.96 2.81
C VAL A 278 -27.86 12.94 3.31
N GLY A 279 -28.05 14.07 2.63
CA GLY A 279 -28.95 15.13 3.08
C GLY A 279 -28.47 15.88 4.33
N ALA A 280 -27.16 15.98 4.56
CA ALA A 280 -26.60 16.75 5.68
C ALA A 280 -26.61 18.26 5.39
N ASP A 281 -26.61 19.09 6.43
CA ASP A 281 -26.58 20.56 6.31
C ASP A 281 -25.18 21.14 6.58
N LYS A 282 -24.29 20.34 7.16
CA LYS A 282 -22.91 20.73 7.48
C LYS A 282 -21.93 19.62 7.13
N ALA A 283 -20.77 20.00 6.60
CA ALA A 283 -19.63 19.11 6.41
C ALA A 283 -18.42 19.63 7.17
N TYR A 284 -17.73 18.73 7.87
CA TYR A 284 -16.43 19.01 8.46
C TYR A 284 -15.36 18.32 7.63
N PHE A 285 -14.40 19.08 7.12
CA PHE A 285 -13.22 18.52 6.45
C PHE A 285 -12.03 18.55 7.39
N VAL A 286 -11.34 17.43 7.54
CA VAL A 286 -10.26 17.28 8.51
C VAL A 286 -8.95 16.98 7.80
N VAL A 287 -7.92 17.78 8.07
CA VAL A 287 -6.59 17.64 7.47
C VAL A 287 -5.54 17.55 8.57
N ASN A 288 -4.83 16.43 8.63
CA ASN A 288 -3.68 16.28 9.51
C ASN A 288 -2.41 16.84 8.87
N ASP A 289 -1.48 17.32 9.70
CA ASP A 289 -0.16 17.82 9.28
C ASP A 289 0.67 16.78 8.55
N TYR A 290 0.50 15.50 8.91
CA TYR A 290 1.21 14.39 8.33
C TYR A 290 0.69 13.95 6.96
N TRP A 291 -0.45 14.48 6.51
CA TRP A 291 -0.98 14.14 5.20
C TRP A 291 -0.07 14.71 4.09
N TRP A 292 0.06 13.98 2.98
CA TRP A 292 0.88 14.43 1.85
C TRP A 292 0.38 15.78 1.34
N GLN A 293 1.29 16.77 1.23
CA GLN A 293 0.96 18.15 0.84
C GLN A 293 -0.07 18.84 1.74
N SER A 294 -0.18 18.43 3.01
CA SER A 294 -1.08 19.02 4.01
C SER A 294 -1.05 20.55 4.01
N GLY A 295 0.14 21.17 3.99
CA GLY A 295 0.29 22.63 3.95
C GLY A 295 -0.46 23.28 2.78
N LYS A 296 -0.32 22.74 1.56
CA LYS A 296 -1.05 23.25 0.38
C LYS A 296 -2.56 23.04 0.51
N ILE A 297 -2.97 21.88 1.00
CA ILE A 297 -4.39 21.54 1.19
C ILE A 297 -5.02 22.49 2.22
N ILE A 298 -4.34 22.74 3.34
CA ILE A 298 -4.77 23.63 4.41
C ILE A 298 -4.94 25.05 3.89
N GLU A 299 -3.94 25.60 3.19
CA GLU A 299 -4.03 26.96 2.67
C GLU A 299 -5.16 27.12 1.65
N ASN A 300 -5.38 26.12 0.78
CA ASN A 300 -6.51 26.16 -0.15
C ASN A 300 -7.86 25.99 0.56
N ALA A 301 -7.95 25.12 1.57
CA ALA A 301 -9.18 24.88 2.31
C ALA A 301 -9.61 26.11 3.13
N LYS A 302 -8.65 26.90 3.65
CA LYS A 302 -8.93 28.16 4.35
C LYS A 302 -9.64 29.19 3.46
N ILE A 303 -9.43 29.16 2.15
CA ILE A 303 -10.07 30.08 1.19
C ILE A 303 -11.53 29.68 0.95
N GLU A 304 -11.80 28.38 0.95
CA GLU A 304 -13.10 27.81 0.54
C GLU A 304 -14.06 27.60 1.71
N ALA A 305 -13.55 27.27 2.90
CA ALA A 305 -14.34 26.96 4.09
C ALA A 305 -15.02 28.20 4.69
N ASP A 306 -16.13 28.00 5.38
CA ASP A 306 -16.82 29.08 6.12
C ASP A 306 -16.08 29.41 7.42
N GLU A 307 -15.60 28.39 8.11
CA GLU A 307 -14.80 28.52 9.33
C GLU A 307 -13.70 27.46 9.38
N TRP A 308 -12.64 27.73 10.13
CA TRP A 308 -11.61 26.72 10.39
C TRP A 308 -10.99 26.91 11.77
N ILE A 309 -10.50 25.81 12.33
CA ILE A 309 -9.71 25.80 13.56
C ILE A 309 -8.48 24.91 13.41
N SER A 310 -7.43 25.27 14.13
CA SER A 310 -6.24 24.45 14.33
C SER A 310 -6.26 23.87 15.74
N LEU A 311 -6.06 22.56 15.87
CA LEU A 311 -6.00 21.86 17.15
C LEU A 311 -4.60 21.28 17.39
N GLU A 312 -4.28 21.00 18.64
CA GLU A 312 -3.01 20.36 19.05
C GLU A 312 -1.76 21.05 18.47
N ASN A 313 -1.71 22.38 18.54
CA ASN A 313 -0.61 23.21 18.03
C ASN A 313 -0.34 23.04 16.52
N GLY A 314 -1.39 22.90 15.70
CA GLY A 314 -1.25 22.81 14.24
C GLY A 314 -1.05 21.40 13.71
N ARG A 315 -1.28 20.36 14.52
CA ARG A 315 -1.20 18.97 14.06
C ARG A 315 -2.43 18.53 13.26
N ILE A 316 -3.57 19.16 13.50
CA ILE A 316 -4.80 18.86 12.78
C ILE A 316 -5.64 20.12 12.60
N PHE A 317 -6.23 20.25 11.43
CA PHE A 317 -7.10 21.34 11.05
C PHE A 317 -8.49 20.81 10.76
N VAL A 318 -9.50 21.50 11.29
CA VAL A 318 -10.91 21.20 11.04
C VAL A 318 -11.51 22.39 10.34
N PHE A 319 -12.04 22.16 9.15
CA PHE A 319 -12.71 23.14 8.31
C PHE A 319 -14.20 22.85 8.31
N THR A 320 -15.00 23.89 8.38
CA THR A 320 -16.46 23.81 8.42
C THR A 320 -17.03 24.38 7.13
N TYR A 321 -17.97 23.63 6.54
CA TYR A 321 -18.73 24.03 5.37
C TYR A 321 -20.21 23.95 5.69
N ASP A 322 -20.92 25.05 5.49
CA ASP A 322 -22.37 25.13 5.53
C ASP A 322 -22.94 25.00 4.11
N ARG A 323 -24.14 24.45 4.02
CA ARG A 323 -24.87 24.31 2.75
C ARG A 323 -25.12 25.66 2.07
#